data_AF-A0A829PS95-F1
#
_entry.id   AF-A0A829PS95-F1
#
_cell.length_a   1.000
_cell.length_b   1.000
_cell.length_c   1.000
_cell.angle_alpha   90.00
_cell.angle_beta   90.00
_cell.angle_gamma   90.00
#
_symmetry.space_group_name_H-M   'P 1'
#
loop_
_entity.id
_entity.type
_entity.pdbx_description
1 polymer ?
#
loop_
_entity_poly.entity_id
_entity_poly.type
_entity_poly.pdbx_seq_one_letter_code
_entity_poly.pdbx_strand_id
1 'polypeptide(L)'
;MHEELTSLLRFVLDLLSDYGLDDFYLELSTKDEAKFVGSDEVWEEATKTLEQVALDSGLQLVPDPGGAAFYGPKISVQAKDALGRSWQMSTIQLDFNMPERFNLEYTAADGTRKQPVLIHRALFGSIERFFGVLTEHYAGAFPAWLSPVQAVGIPIADAHAPYLNDIVSQLKSQGIRAEVDSSDDRMNKKIVNHTNQRVPFLLLAGDRDVEAGAVSFRFRDRTQVNGVPRDEAVAAIVDWVNRRENVSPTAELLKLGASD
;
A
#
# COMPACT_ATOMS: atom_id res chain seq x y z
N MET A 1 18.79 -10.33 -18.65
CA MET A 1 19.13 -9.55 -17.43
C MET A 1 18.48 -8.18 -17.46
N HIS A 2 18.83 -7.30 -18.41
CA HIS A 2 18.21 -5.97 -18.55
C HIS A 2 16.67 -6.01 -18.57
N GLU A 3 16.06 -6.84 -19.43
CA GLU A 3 14.58 -6.99 -19.49
C GLU A 3 13.93 -7.35 -18.15
N GLU A 4 14.51 -8.33 -17.43
CA GLU A 4 14.01 -8.76 -16.12
C GLU A 4 14.13 -7.63 -15.07
N LEU A 5 15.25 -6.89 -15.09
CA LEU A 5 15.46 -5.76 -14.19
C LEU A 5 14.52 -4.59 -14.50
N THR A 6 14.27 -4.30 -15.78
CA THR A 6 13.30 -3.28 -16.21
C THR A 6 11.88 -3.65 -15.78
N SER A 7 11.48 -4.91 -16.03
CA SER A 7 10.19 -5.44 -15.59
C SER A 7 10.04 -5.34 -14.07
N LEU A 8 11.08 -5.73 -13.34
CA LEU A 8 11.09 -5.70 -11.88
C LEU A 8 11.04 -4.27 -11.32
N LEU A 9 11.80 -3.34 -11.88
CA LEU A 9 11.76 -1.94 -11.47
C LEU A 9 10.36 -1.36 -11.68
N ARG A 10 9.75 -1.60 -12.86
CA ARG A 10 8.37 -1.17 -13.12
C ARG A 10 7.40 -1.76 -12.10
N PHE A 11 7.49 -3.06 -11.85
CA PHE A 11 6.64 -3.73 -10.86
C PHE A 11 6.79 -3.12 -9.46
N VAL A 12 8.01 -2.76 -9.04
CA VAL A 12 8.24 -2.09 -7.76
C VAL A 12 7.59 -0.71 -7.72
N LEU A 13 7.73 0.10 -8.78
CA LEU A 13 7.15 1.43 -8.84
C LEU A 13 5.61 1.37 -8.83
N ASP A 14 5.02 0.51 -9.66
CA ASP A 14 3.57 0.30 -9.72
C ASP A 14 3.03 -0.14 -8.35
N LEU A 15 3.71 -1.09 -7.71
CA LEU A 15 3.35 -1.59 -6.38
C LEU A 15 3.38 -0.48 -5.32
N LEU A 16 4.39 0.40 -5.32
CA LEU A 16 4.47 1.49 -4.35
C LEU A 16 3.41 2.57 -4.63
N SER A 17 3.12 2.85 -5.90
CA SER A 17 2.06 3.77 -6.32
C SER A 17 0.66 3.28 -5.97
N ASP A 18 0.41 1.97 -5.97
CA ASP A 18 -0.85 1.40 -5.44
C ASP A 18 -1.10 1.80 -3.98
N TYR A 19 -0.04 2.06 -3.20
CA TYR A 19 -0.11 2.56 -1.81
C TYR A 19 0.04 4.09 -1.71
N GLY A 20 -0.07 4.82 -2.82
CA GLY A 20 -0.10 6.29 -2.87
C GLY A 20 1.27 6.98 -2.75
N LEU A 21 2.35 6.23 -2.92
CA LEU A 21 3.70 6.79 -3.01
C LEU A 21 4.02 6.98 -4.49
N ASP A 22 4.20 8.22 -4.95
CA ASP A 22 4.34 8.52 -6.38
C ASP A 22 5.57 9.40 -6.72
N ASP A 23 6.25 9.96 -5.72
CA ASP A 23 7.47 10.78 -5.89
C ASP A 23 8.71 9.92 -5.63
N PHE A 24 9.26 9.38 -6.70
CA PHE A 24 10.39 8.47 -6.68
C PHE A 24 11.67 9.08 -7.24
N TYR A 25 12.79 8.64 -6.69
CA TYR A 25 14.10 8.69 -7.35
C TYR A 25 14.88 7.41 -7.05
N LEU A 26 15.93 7.18 -7.81
CA LEU A 26 16.75 5.98 -7.72
C LEU A 26 18.14 6.31 -7.20
N GLU A 27 18.69 5.44 -6.38
CA GLU A 27 20.09 5.47 -5.98
C GLU A 27 20.81 4.24 -6.54
N LEU A 28 21.91 4.46 -7.26
CA LEU A 28 22.78 3.40 -7.76
C LEU A 28 23.97 3.25 -6.82
N SER A 29 23.96 2.18 -6.03
CA SER A 29 25.09 1.89 -5.16
C SER A 29 26.11 1.00 -5.85
N THR A 30 27.37 1.44 -5.84
CA THR A 30 28.48 0.77 -6.53
C THR A 30 29.49 0.16 -5.55
N LYS A 31 30.46 -0.56 -6.10
CA LYS A 31 31.49 -1.32 -5.37
C LYS A 31 32.20 -0.49 -4.29
N ASP A 32 32.41 -1.08 -3.12
CA ASP A 32 33.35 -0.58 -2.12
C ASP A 32 34.74 -1.19 -2.39
N GLU A 33 35.72 -0.37 -2.72
CA GLU A 33 37.10 -0.81 -3.02
C GLU A 33 37.76 -1.54 -1.84
N ALA A 34 37.33 -1.26 -0.60
CA ALA A 34 37.85 -1.95 0.58
C ALA A 34 37.21 -3.33 0.81
N LYS A 35 36.05 -3.62 0.21
CA LYS A 35 35.24 -4.80 0.56
C LYS A 35 34.30 -5.25 -0.57
N PHE A 36 34.83 -6.05 -1.49
CA PHE A 36 34.06 -6.70 -2.54
C PHE A 36 34.57 -8.11 -2.87
N VAL A 37 33.76 -8.88 -3.60
CA VAL A 37 34.11 -10.18 -4.17
C VAL A 37 33.68 -10.23 -5.65
N GLY A 38 34.25 -11.16 -6.41
CA GLY A 38 34.07 -11.23 -7.86
C GLY A 38 35.10 -10.40 -8.63
N SER A 39 35.10 -10.51 -9.95
CA SER A 39 36.01 -9.78 -10.83
C SER A 39 35.50 -8.37 -11.14
N ASP A 40 36.40 -7.48 -11.53
CA ASP A 40 36.02 -6.11 -11.92
C ASP A 40 35.11 -6.09 -13.15
N GLU A 41 35.29 -7.01 -14.11
CA GLU A 41 34.45 -7.11 -15.31
C GLU A 41 32.99 -7.42 -14.96
N VAL A 42 32.76 -8.30 -13.98
CA VAL A 42 31.41 -8.64 -13.51
C VAL A 42 30.77 -7.43 -12.83
N TRP A 43 31.54 -6.70 -12.02
CA TRP A 43 31.06 -5.47 -11.38
C TRP A 43 30.73 -4.37 -12.39
N GLU A 44 31.55 -4.19 -13.43
CA GLU A 44 31.32 -3.23 -14.49
C GLU A 44 30.07 -3.58 -15.30
N GLU A 45 29.92 -4.85 -15.73
CA GLU A 45 28.74 -5.31 -16.46
C GLU A 45 27.45 -5.12 -15.63
N ALA A 46 27.49 -5.53 -14.37
CA ALA A 46 26.35 -5.43 -13.46
C ALA A 46 25.95 -3.99 -13.19
N THR A 47 26.92 -3.13 -12.90
CA THR A 47 26.70 -1.71 -12.60
C THR A 47 26.14 -0.99 -13.82
N LYS A 48 26.73 -1.20 -15.00
CA LYS A 48 26.27 -0.61 -16.25
C LYS A 48 24.87 -1.08 -16.63
N THR A 49 24.54 -2.35 -16.39
CA THR A 49 23.20 -2.85 -16.65
C THR A 49 22.17 -2.17 -15.74
N LEU A 50 22.44 -2.07 -14.44
CA LEU A 50 21.56 -1.37 -13.50
C LEU A 50 21.43 0.12 -13.83
N GLU A 51 22.55 0.78 -14.15
CA GLU A 51 22.54 2.18 -14.57
C GLU A 51 21.64 2.39 -15.80
N GLN A 52 21.78 1.56 -16.83
CA GLN A 52 20.94 1.67 -18.02
C GLN A 52 19.45 1.44 -17.69
N VAL A 53 19.12 0.44 -16.89
CA VAL A 53 17.73 0.18 -16.45
C VAL A 53 17.16 1.37 -15.68
N ALA A 54 17.96 1.99 -14.80
CA ALA A 54 17.56 3.17 -14.05
C ALA A 54 17.34 4.38 -14.97
N LEU A 55 18.26 4.64 -15.91
CA LEU A 55 18.11 5.74 -16.87
C LEU A 55 16.90 5.54 -17.80
N ASP A 56 16.66 4.31 -18.25
CA ASP A 56 15.52 3.96 -19.11
C ASP A 56 14.17 4.14 -18.39
N SER A 57 14.16 4.12 -17.05
CA SER A 57 12.94 4.39 -16.26
C SER A 57 12.50 5.85 -16.31
N GLY A 58 13.40 6.77 -16.70
CA GLY A 58 13.15 8.22 -16.70
C GLY A 58 13.20 8.88 -15.32
N LEU A 59 13.44 8.11 -14.25
CA LEU A 59 13.61 8.64 -12.90
C LEU A 59 15.00 9.27 -12.72
N GLN A 60 15.10 10.21 -11.78
CA GLN A 60 16.38 10.75 -11.37
C GLN A 60 17.24 9.62 -10.77
N LEU A 61 18.46 9.47 -11.29
CA LEU A 61 19.46 8.54 -10.76
C LEU A 61 20.52 9.30 -9.98
N VAL A 62 20.73 8.93 -8.72
CA VAL A 62 21.71 9.51 -7.81
C VAL A 62 22.81 8.46 -7.54
N PRO A 63 24.10 8.83 -7.66
CA PRO A 63 25.18 7.91 -7.35
C PRO A 63 25.33 7.70 -5.83
N ASP A 64 25.57 6.46 -5.41
CA ASP A 64 25.89 6.08 -4.03
C ASP A 64 27.20 5.25 -3.98
N PRO A 65 28.37 5.88 -4.19
CA PRO A 65 29.64 5.18 -4.29
C PRO A 65 29.99 4.40 -3.01
N GLY A 66 30.29 3.11 -3.13
CA GLY A 66 30.62 2.24 -2.00
C GLY A 66 29.42 1.78 -1.17
N GLY A 67 28.18 2.14 -1.53
CA GLY A 67 26.98 1.72 -0.79
C GLY A 67 26.45 0.32 -1.14
N ALA A 68 27.08 -0.37 -2.11
CA ALA A 68 26.70 -1.71 -2.52
C ALA A 68 27.01 -2.75 -1.42
N ALA A 69 26.34 -3.90 -1.47
CA ALA A 69 26.82 -5.04 -0.69
C ALA A 69 28.07 -5.61 -1.36
N PHE A 70 28.88 -6.33 -0.60
CA PHE A 70 30.16 -6.86 -1.08
C PHE A 70 30.06 -7.80 -2.30
N TYR A 71 28.88 -8.34 -2.62
CA TYR A 71 28.65 -9.32 -3.67
C TYR A 71 28.02 -8.76 -4.97
N GLY A 72 27.71 -7.46 -5.02
CA GLY A 72 27.26 -6.83 -6.26
C GLY A 72 26.49 -5.52 -6.08
N PRO A 73 26.34 -4.76 -7.18
CA PRO A 73 25.70 -3.45 -7.19
C PRO A 73 24.18 -3.56 -7.00
N LYS A 74 23.56 -2.45 -6.59
CA LYS A 74 22.11 -2.38 -6.37
C LYS A 74 21.52 -1.05 -6.81
N ILE A 75 20.25 -1.09 -7.22
CA ILE A 75 19.39 0.09 -7.31
C ILE A 75 18.50 0.08 -6.07
N SER A 76 18.39 1.23 -5.41
CA SER A 76 17.43 1.46 -4.34
C SER A 76 16.36 2.45 -4.81
N VAL A 77 15.09 2.11 -4.59
CA VAL A 77 13.96 3.01 -4.85
C VAL A 77 13.73 3.84 -3.59
N GLN A 78 13.88 5.15 -3.76
CA GLN A 78 13.65 6.14 -2.73
C GLN A 78 12.30 6.80 -3.00
N ALA A 79 11.43 6.88 -2.00
CA ALA A 79 10.13 7.54 -2.09
C ALA A 79 10.08 8.73 -1.13
N LYS A 80 9.50 9.85 -1.57
CA LYS A 80 9.20 10.96 -0.66
C LYS A 80 7.83 10.79 -0.04
N ASP A 81 7.73 11.00 1.27
CA ASP A 81 6.43 11.08 1.94
C ASP A 81 5.75 12.44 1.72
N ALA A 82 4.52 12.60 2.21
CA ALA A 82 3.76 13.85 2.11
C ALA A 82 4.41 15.05 2.83
N LEU A 83 5.43 14.82 3.66
CA LEU A 83 6.21 15.85 4.36
C LEU A 83 7.55 16.16 3.65
N GLY A 84 7.82 15.52 2.51
CA GLY A 84 9.03 15.70 1.71
C GLY A 84 10.27 14.97 2.25
N ARG A 85 10.12 14.04 3.21
CA ARG A 85 11.22 13.21 3.69
C ARG A 85 11.42 12.01 2.77
N SER A 86 12.67 11.66 2.49
CA SER A 86 13.01 10.49 1.65
C SER A 86 13.14 9.21 2.48
N TRP A 87 12.56 8.14 1.97
CA TRP A 87 12.62 6.81 2.55
C TRP A 87 13.06 5.80 1.49
N GLN A 88 14.05 4.99 1.85
CA GLN A 88 14.41 3.83 1.04
C GLN A 88 13.35 2.75 1.20
N MET A 89 12.62 2.48 0.13
CA MET A 89 11.46 1.56 0.13
C MET A 89 11.85 0.18 -0.38
N SER A 90 12.54 0.13 -1.52
CA SER A 90 12.77 -1.12 -2.25
C SER A 90 14.20 -1.22 -2.73
N THR A 91 14.65 -2.44 -2.98
CA THR A 91 15.97 -2.70 -3.55
C THR A 91 15.91 -3.77 -4.62
N ILE A 92 16.72 -3.59 -5.66
CA ILE A 92 17.03 -4.59 -6.70
C ILE A 92 18.54 -4.71 -6.73
N GLN A 93 19.05 -5.89 -6.39
CA GLN A 93 20.48 -6.13 -6.24
C GLN A 93 20.91 -7.35 -7.05
N LEU A 94 22.00 -7.20 -7.78
CA LEU A 94 22.62 -8.29 -8.52
C LEU A 94 23.65 -9.01 -7.65
N ASP A 95 23.65 -10.34 -7.70
CA ASP A 95 24.59 -11.21 -7.00
C ASP A 95 25.15 -12.27 -7.95
N PHE A 96 26.45 -12.19 -8.18
CA PHE A 96 27.21 -13.12 -9.01
C PHE A 96 28.06 -14.08 -8.17
N ASN A 97 28.22 -13.79 -6.88
CA ASN A 97 29.08 -14.53 -5.97
C ASN A 97 28.37 -15.75 -5.38
N MET A 98 27.10 -15.62 -4.96
CA MET A 98 26.36 -16.78 -4.43
C MET A 98 26.20 -17.89 -5.48
N PRO A 99 25.81 -17.60 -6.75
CA PRO A 99 25.74 -18.63 -7.78
C PRO A 99 27.03 -19.45 -7.92
N GLU A 100 28.20 -18.80 -7.90
CA GLU A 100 29.50 -19.46 -7.93
C GLU A 100 29.74 -20.30 -6.67
N ARG A 101 29.55 -19.72 -5.48
CA ARG A 101 29.82 -20.40 -4.21
C ARG A 101 28.94 -21.62 -3.96
N PHE A 102 27.73 -21.62 -4.50
CA PHE A 102 26.78 -22.73 -4.38
C PHE A 102 26.84 -23.69 -5.58
N ASN A 103 27.74 -23.47 -6.56
CA ASN A 103 27.80 -24.21 -7.83
C ASN A 103 26.42 -24.32 -8.50
N LEU A 104 25.70 -23.19 -8.57
CA LEU A 104 24.40 -23.15 -9.24
C LEU A 104 24.60 -23.19 -10.75
N GLU A 105 23.88 -24.08 -11.42
CA GLU A 105 23.95 -24.23 -12.87
C GLU A 105 22.57 -24.50 -13.47
N TYR A 106 22.36 -24.06 -14.70
CA TYR A 106 21.25 -24.48 -15.55
C TYR A 106 21.77 -24.96 -16.92
N THR A 107 20.94 -25.72 -17.63
CA THR A 107 21.21 -26.12 -19.01
C THR A 107 20.64 -25.06 -19.95
N ALA A 108 21.50 -24.39 -20.72
CA ALA A 108 21.10 -23.41 -21.72
C ALA A 108 20.50 -24.09 -22.96
N ALA A 109 19.89 -23.30 -23.85
CA ALA A 109 19.25 -23.79 -25.06
C ALA A 109 20.21 -24.54 -26.02
N ASP A 110 21.50 -24.23 -25.95
CA ASP A 110 22.57 -24.92 -26.70
C ASP A 110 23.07 -26.21 -26.03
N GLY A 111 22.48 -26.60 -24.90
CA GLY A 111 22.86 -27.78 -24.12
C GLY A 111 24.06 -27.57 -23.18
N THR A 112 24.69 -26.39 -23.19
CA THR A 112 25.81 -26.08 -22.30
C THR A 112 25.34 -25.79 -20.87
N ARG A 113 26.19 -26.08 -19.88
CA ARG A 113 25.97 -25.65 -18.49
C ARG A 113 26.37 -24.19 -18.36
N LYS A 114 25.49 -23.37 -17.79
CA LYS A 114 25.72 -21.95 -17.50
C LYS A 114 25.38 -21.65 -16.05
N GLN A 115 26.11 -20.72 -15.46
CA GLN A 115 25.81 -20.19 -14.14
C GLN A 115 24.68 -19.13 -14.24
N PRO A 116 23.65 -19.17 -13.39
CA PRO A 116 22.63 -18.13 -13.36
C PRO A 116 23.13 -16.87 -12.65
N VAL A 117 22.49 -15.74 -12.94
CA VAL A 117 22.61 -14.51 -12.14
C VAL A 117 21.50 -14.50 -11.10
N LEU A 118 21.83 -14.18 -9.85
CA LEU A 118 20.84 -14.10 -8.78
C LEU A 118 20.44 -12.64 -8.56
N ILE A 119 19.13 -12.38 -8.54
CA ILE A 119 18.57 -11.05 -8.29
C ILE A 119 17.92 -11.09 -6.91
N HIS A 120 18.49 -10.37 -5.95
CA HIS A 120 17.86 -10.12 -4.66
C HIS A 120 16.92 -8.93 -4.80
N ARG A 121 15.68 -9.09 -4.31
CA ARG A 121 14.70 -8.00 -4.32
C ARG A 121 13.97 -7.90 -3.00
N ALA A 122 13.82 -6.67 -2.51
CA ALA A 122 12.91 -6.33 -1.43
C ALA A 122 11.89 -5.34 -1.97
N LEU A 123 10.62 -5.73 -2.00
CA LEU A 123 9.55 -4.92 -2.57
C LEU A 123 9.09 -3.83 -1.60
N PHE A 124 8.73 -4.21 -0.38
CA PHE A 124 8.32 -3.26 0.67
C PHE A 124 9.45 -2.89 1.64
N GLY A 125 10.62 -3.51 1.48
CA GLY A 125 11.60 -3.57 2.56
C GLY A 125 11.05 -4.42 3.71
N SER A 126 11.23 -3.97 4.96
CA SER A 126 10.57 -4.60 6.11
C SER A 126 9.13 -4.09 6.22
N ILE A 127 8.21 -4.99 6.57
CA ILE A 127 6.79 -4.65 6.70
C ILE A 127 6.57 -3.61 7.82
N GLU A 128 7.36 -3.69 8.88
CA GLU A 128 7.32 -2.73 9.99
C GLU A 128 7.68 -1.31 9.53
N ARG A 129 8.73 -1.17 8.71
CA ARG A 129 9.14 0.13 8.18
C ARG A 129 8.11 0.63 7.18
N PHE A 130 7.60 -0.24 6.32
CA PHE A 130 6.57 0.10 5.34
C PHE A 130 5.34 0.69 6.00
N PHE A 131 4.78 0.03 7.03
CA PHE A 131 3.67 0.58 7.79
C PHE A 131 4.01 1.86 8.54
N GLY A 132 5.24 2.00 9.06
CA GLY A 132 5.72 3.25 9.65
C GLY A 132 5.64 4.42 8.66
N VAL A 133 6.19 4.25 7.46
CA VAL A 133 6.15 5.25 6.39
C VAL A 133 4.72 5.55 5.96
N LEU A 134 3.87 4.54 5.73
CA LEU A 134 2.49 4.77 5.35
C LEU A 134 1.67 5.48 6.44
N THR A 135 1.94 5.20 7.71
CA THR A 135 1.28 5.87 8.84
C THR A 135 1.59 7.37 8.81
N GLU A 136 2.85 7.73 8.56
CA GLU A 136 3.27 9.13 8.46
C GLU A 136 2.75 9.78 7.16
N HIS A 137 2.84 9.09 6.02
CA HIS A 137 2.36 9.56 4.72
C HIS A 137 0.86 9.92 4.76
N TYR A 138 0.04 9.09 5.39
CA TYR A 138 -1.40 9.34 5.54
C TYR A 138 -1.78 10.12 6.79
N ALA A 139 -0.82 10.52 7.63
CA ALA A 139 -1.07 11.11 8.95
C ALA A 139 -2.10 10.30 9.79
N GLY A 140 -2.01 8.97 9.70
CA GLY A 140 -2.92 8.00 10.33
C GLY A 140 -4.29 7.84 9.66
N ALA A 141 -4.65 8.65 8.68
CA ALA A 141 -5.93 8.58 7.96
C ALA A 141 -5.86 7.64 6.73
N PHE A 142 -5.52 6.38 6.96
CA PHE A 142 -5.35 5.37 5.90
C PHE A 142 -6.52 5.32 4.91
N PRO A 143 -6.27 5.03 3.63
CA PRO A 143 -7.30 4.69 2.66
C PRO A 143 -8.28 3.65 3.20
N ALA A 144 -9.54 3.68 2.74
CA ALA A 144 -10.56 2.78 3.26
C ALA A 144 -10.16 1.30 3.15
N TRP A 145 -9.49 0.90 2.08
CA TRP A 145 -9.03 -0.48 1.89
C TRP A 145 -7.93 -0.92 2.87
N LEU A 146 -7.11 0.02 3.36
CA LEU A 146 -6.04 -0.21 4.35
C LEU A 146 -6.46 0.05 5.80
N SER A 147 -7.58 0.75 6.02
CA SER A 147 -7.97 1.18 7.36
C SER A 147 -8.27 -0.02 8.30
N PRO A 148 -7.75 -0.05 9.54
CA PRO A 148 -7.99 -1.16 10.46
C PRO A 148 -9.48 -1.42 10.72
N VAL A 149 -10.25 -0.34 10.90
CA VAL A 149 -11.71 -0.33 10.96
C VAL A 149 -12.19 0.51 9.79
N GLN A 150 -12.89 -0.11 8.84
CA GLN A 150 -13.34 0.51 7.61
C GLN A 150 -14.68 1.23 7.80
N ALA A 151 -15.59 0.62 8.57
CA ALA A 151 -16.88 1.22 8.89
C ALA A 151 -17.28 0.97 10.35
N VAL A 152 -17.94 1.94 10.98
CA VAL A 152 -18.46 1.80 12.34
C VAL A 152 -19.91 2.24 12.43
N GLY A 153 -20.77 1.35 12.94
CA GLY A 153 -22.14 1.66 13.32
C GLY A 153 -22.18 2.39 14.65
N ILE A 154 -22.82 3.56 14.70
CA ILE A 154 -23.03 4.34 15.91
C ILE A 154 -24.55 4.51 16.09
N PRO A 155 -25.16 3.76 17.02
CA PRO A 155 -26.60 3.90 17.28
C PRO A 155 -26.90 5.25 17.95
N ILE A 156 -28.02 5.88 17.57
CA ILE A 156 -28.48 7.12 18.24
C ILE A 156 -28.99 6.80 19.66
N ALA A 157 -29.67 5.67 19.82
CA ALA A 157 -30.06 5.08 21.10
C ALA A 157 -29.81 3.57 21.10
N ASP A 158 -29.65 2.95 22.27
CA ASP A 158 -29.28 1.52 22.39
C ASP A 158 -30.25 0.58 21.66
N ALA A 159 -31.52 0.97 21.56
CA ALA A 159 -32.54 0.24 20.81
C ALA A 159 -32.23 0.10 19.31
N HIS A 160 -31.38 0.96 18.74
CA HIS A 160 -30.96 0.92 17.33
C HIS A 160 -29.76 0.01 17.08
N ALA A 161 -29.09 -0.47 18.14
CA ALA A 161 -27.90 -1.32 18.00
C ALA A 161 -28.19 -2.63 17.25
N PRO A 162 -29.31 -3.36 17.46
CA PRO A 162 -29.62 -4.56 16.68
C PRO A 162 -29.69 -4.28 15.16
N TYR A 163 -30.31 -3.16 14.77
CA TYR A 163 -30.41 -2.77 13.36
C TYR A 163 -29.03 -2.52 12.71
N LEU A 164 -28.15 -1.79 13.41
CA LEU A 164 -26.78 -1.58 12.93
C LEU A 164 -25.94 -2.87 12.92
N ASN A 165 -26.18 -3.79 13.87
CA ASN A 165 -25.51 -5.09 13.89
C ASN A 165 -25.87 -5.93 12.65
N ASP A 166 -27.11 -5.86 12.16
CA ASP A 166 -27.51 -6.55 10.92
C ASP A 166 -26.77 -5.98 9.71
N ILE A 167 -26.63 -4.65 9.61
CA ILE A 167 -25.86 -3.98 8.54
C ILE A 167 -24.38 -4.37 8.62
N VAL A 168 -23.78 -4.29 9.80
CA VAL A 168 -22.38 -4.65 10.03
C VAL A 168 -22.13 -6.14 9.74
N SER A 169 -23.09 -7.02 10.05
CA SER A 169 -22.97 -8.45 9.73
C SER A 169 -22.94 -8.69 8.22
N GLN A 170 -23.75 -7.96 7.45
CA GLN A 170 -23.69 -8.01 5.98
C GLN A 170 -22.36 -7.50 5.45
N LEU A 171 -21.86 -6.37 5.95
CA LEU A 171 -20.54 -5.85 5.60
C LEU A 171 -19.42 -6.87 5.88
N LYS A 172 -19.43 -7.49 7.07
CA LYS A 172 -18.48 -8.54 7.44
C LYS A 172 -18.56 -9.76 6.52
N SER A 173 -19.76 -10.16 6.10
CA SER A 173 -19.93 -11.27 5.15
C SER A 173 -19.31 -11.00 3.77
N GLN A 174 -19.08 -9.73 3.44
CA GLN A 174 -18.42 -9.26 2.20
C GLN A 174 -16.93 -8.92 2.43
N GLY A 175 -16.35 -9.30 3.57
CA GLY A 175 -14.93 -9.08 3.88
C GLY A 175 -14.60 -7.67 4.40
N ILE A 176 -15.60 -6.84 4.70
CA ILE A 176 -15.39 -5.49 5.24
C ILE A 176 -15.14 -5.56 6.75
N ARG A 177 -14.07 -4.90 7.20
CA ARG A 177 -13.74 -4.75 8.63
C ARG A 177 -14.63 -3.67 9.24
N ALA A 178 -15.79 -4.08 9.72
CA ALA A 178 -16.77 -3.18 10.34
C ALA A 178 -17.11 -3.58 11.77
N GLU A 179 -17.57 -2.64 12.59
CA GLU A 179 -18.04 -2.90 13.95
C GLU A 179 -19.20 -1.98 14.34
N VAL A 180 -19.88 -2.28 15.45
CA VAL A 180 -20.86 -1.38 16.06
C VAL A 180 -20.28 -0.91 17.39
N ASP A 181 -20.30 0.41 17.63
CA ASP A 181 -19.93 0.98 18.92
C ASP A 181 -21.09 0.79 19.92
N SER A 182 -20.99 -0.29 20.71
CA SER A 182 -21.94 -0.64 21.77
C SER A 182 -21.56 -0.05 23.13
N SER A 183 -20.66 0.94 23.21
CA SER A 183 -20.33 1.57 24.49
C SER A 183 -21.48 2.42 25.04
N ASP A 184 -21.48 2.71 26.34
CA ASP A 184 -22.50 3.57 26.98
C ASP A 184 -22.29 5.08 26.70
N ASP A 185 -21.33 5.43 25.85
CA ASP A 185 -21.06 6.82 25.48
C ASP A 185 -22.21 7.44 24.67
N ARG A 186 -22.47 8.73 24.88
CA ARG A 186 -23.44 9.47 24.05
C ARG A 186 -22.99 9.48 22.58
N MET A 187 -23.94 9.41 21.65
CA MET A 187 -23.70 9.40 20.20
C MET A 187 -22.65 10.43 19.74
N ASN A 188 -22.77 11.70 20.18
CA ASN A 188 -21.79 12.73 19.79
C ASN A 188 -20.36 12.42 20.23
N LYS A 189 -20.19 11.80 21.41
CA LYS A 189 -18.88 11.38 21.90
C LYS A 189 -18.35 10.20 21.08
N LYS A 190 -19.18 9.22 20.75
CA LYS A 190 -18.83 8.11 19.83
C LYS A 190 -18.37 8.64 18.47
N ILE A 191 -19.11 9.59 17.87
CA ILE A 191 -18.73 10.22 16.60
C ILE A 191 -17.35 10.90 16.71
N VAL A 192 -17.09 11.65 17.78
CA VAL A 192 -15.79 12.30 18.00
C VAL A 192 -14.68 11.26 18.14
N ASN A 193 -14.89 10.21 18.92
CA ASN A 193 -13.92 9.13 19.12
C ASN A 193 -13.55 8.47 17.80
N HIS A 194 -14.54 8.05 17.00
CA HIS A 194 -14.30 7.37 15.71
C HIS A 194 -13.77 8.30 14.62
N THR A 195 -14.13 9.59 14.66
CA THR A 195 -13.51 10.61 13.79
C THR A 195 -12.03 10.79 14.13
N ASN A 196 -11.67 10.83 15.43
CA ASN A 196 -10.28 10.92 15.88
C ASN A 196 -9.47 9.67 15.55
N GLN A 197 -10.11 8.50 15.59
CA GLN A 197 -9.54 7.23 15.13
C GLN A 197 -9.47 7.12 13.60
N ARG A 198 -9.96 8.13 12.87
CA ARG A 198 -9.95 8.20 11.40
C ARG A 198 -10.70 7.02 10.77
N VAL A 199 -11.83 6.58 11.31
CA VAL A 199 -12.66 5.57 10.61
C VAL A 199 -13.23 6.20 9.31
N PRO A 200 -13.10 5.55 8.13
CA PRO A 200 -13.57 6.13 6.86
C PRO A 200 -15.09 6.35 6.82
N PHE A 201 -15.88 5.37 7.26
CA PHE A 201 -17.34 5.40 7.22
C PHE A 201 -17.93 5.32 8.64
N LEU A 202 -18.62 6.37 9.08
CA LEU A 202 -19.47 6.31 10.27
C LEU A 202 -20.92 6.13 9.82
N LEU A 203 -21.59 5.10 10.31
CA LEU A 203 -22.97 4.74 10.00
C LEU A 203 -23.86 5.09 11.19
N LEU A 204 -24.77 6.05 11.02
CA LEU A 204 -25.68 6.52 12.04
C LEU A 204 -27.09 6.02 11.74
N ALA A 205 -27.78 5.49 12.74
CA ALA A 205 -29.19 5.12 12.61
C ALA A 205 -29.97 5.53 13.86
N GLY A 206 -31.03 6.31 13.65
CA GLY A 206 -32.08 6.58 14.64
C GLY A 206 -33.43 6.00 14.22
N ASP A 207 -34.49 6.37 14.94
CA ASP A 207 -35.84 5.84 14.70
C ASP A 207 -36.28 5.99 13.23
N ARG A 208 -36.07 7.19 12.64
CA ARG A 208 -36.43 7.45 11.24
C ARG A 208 -35.66 6.59 10.25
N ASP A 209 -34.37 6.35 10.49
CA ASP A 209 -33.55 5.51 9.62
C ASP A 209 -34.00 4.05 9.72
N VAL A 210 -34.26 3.57 10.95
CA VAL A 210 -34.73 2.20 11.19
C VAL A 210 -36.10 1.96 10.54
N GLU A 211 -37.05 2.87 10.72
CA GLU A 211 -38.39 2.79 10.10
C GLU A 211 -38.32 2.79 8.56
N ALA A 212 -37.40 3.56 7.99
CA ALA A 212 -37.23 3.67 6.54
C ALA A 212 -36.34 2.56 5.94
N GLY A 213 -35.76 1.67 6.74
CA GLY A 213 -34.77 0.70 6.27
C GLY A 213 -33.51 1.38 5.69
N ALA A 214 -33.11 2.50 6.27
CA ALA A 214 -32.03 3.35 5.81
C ALA A 214 -30.91 3.52 6.88
N VAL A 215 -29.84 4.20 6.51
CA VAL A 215 -28.74 4.60 7.39
C VAL A 215 -28.14 5.91 6.90
N SER A 216 -27.60 6.71 7.80
CA SER A 216 -26.96 7.98 7.47
C SER A 216 -25.43 7.84 7.56
N PHE A 217 -24.72 8.27 6.52
CA PHE A 217 -23.27 8.33 6.51
C PHE A 217 -22.75 9.63 7.12
N ARG A 218 -21.64 9.51 7.85
CA ARG A 218 -20.76 10.62 8.19
C ARG A 218 -19.32 10.26 7.86
N PHE A 219 -18.59 11.20 7.27
CA PHE A 219 -17.23 10.99 6.81
C PHE A 219 -16.20 11.75 7.65
N ARG A 220 -14.91 11.45 7.44
CA ARG A 220 -13.79 12.08 8.14
C ARG A 220 -13.72 13.60 7.96
N ASP A 221 -14.12 14.07 6.78
CA ASP A 221 -14.19 15.50 6.44
C ASP A 221 -15.43 16.21 7.03
N ARG A 222 -16.25 15.47 7.79
CA ARG A 222 -17.50 15.91 8.44
C ARG A 222 -18.67 16.13 7.48
N THR A 223 -18.52 15.80 6.20
CA THR A 223 -19.67 15.71 5.30
C THR A 223 -20.56 14.53 5.67
N GLN A 224 -21.82 14.57 5.23
CA GLN A 224 -22.84 13.59 5.59
C GLN A 224 -23.80 13.34 4.43
N VAL A 225 -24.33 12.12 4.36
CA VAL A 225 -25.42 11.74 3.44
C VAL A 225 -26.45 10.99 4.27
N ASN A 226 -27.68 11.49 4.33
CA ASN A 226 -28.69 10.96 5.24
C ASN A 226 -29.69 10.07 4.50
N GLY A 227 -30.25 9.09 5.21
CA GLY A 227 -31.35 8.27 4.71
C GLY A 227 -31.00 7.41 3.50
N VAL A 228 -29.76 6.91 3.43
CA VAL A 228 -29.35 5.97 2.37
C VAL A 228 -29.97 4.61 2.65
N PRO A 229 -30.70 3.99 1.70
CA PRO A 229 -31.21 2.64 1.87
C PRO A 229 -30.13 1.67 2.29
N ARG A 230 -30.42 0.79 3.25
CA ARG A 230 -29.46 -0.15 3.85
C ARG A 230 -28.64 -0.91 2.79
N ASP A 231 -29.32 -1.45 1.79
CA ASP A 231 -28.68 -2.33 0.80
C ASP A 231 -27.74 -1.53 -0.11
N GLU A 232 -28.13 -0.30 -0.46
CA GLU A 232 -27.27 0.65 -1.18
C GLU A 232 -26.06 1.08 -0.33
N ALA A 233 -26.25 1.30 0.97
CA ALA A 233 -25.16 1.66 1.87
C ALA A 233 -24.11 0.53 1.98
N VAL A 234 -24.56 -0.72 2.08
CA VAL A 234 -23.66 -1.90 2.07
C VAL A 234 -22.91 -1.98 0.73
N ALA A 235 -23.62 -1.89 -0.39
CA ALA A 235 -23.03 -1.96 -1.72
C ALA A 235 -21.98 -0.85 -1.94
N ALA A 236 -22.28 0.39 -1.54
CA ALA A 236 -21.39 1.53 -1.71
C ALA A 236 -20.09 1.38 -0.90
N ILE A 237 -20.15 0.88 0.34
CA ILE A 237 -18.95 0.63 1.15
C ILE A 237 -18.11 -0.50 0.52
N VAL A 238 -18.75 -1.59 0.09
CA VAL A 238 -18.07 -2.74 -0.50
C VAL A 238 -17.37 -2.35 -1.80
N ASP A 239 -18.07 -1.64 -2.69
CA ASP A 239 -17.48 -1.10 -3.92
C ASP A 239 -16.28 -0.20 -3.60
N TRP A 240 -16.44 0.78 -2.71
CA TRP A 240 -15.37 1.72 -2.37
C TRP A 240 -14.11 1.01 -1.88
N VAL A 241 -14.27 0.03 -0.98
CA VAL A 241 -13.15 -0.75 -0.44
C VAL A 241 -12.49 -1.61 -1.53
N ASN A 242 -13.29 -2.20 -2.43
CA ASN A 242 -12.79 -3.08 -3.50
C ASN A 242 -12.07 -2.33 -4.62
N ARG A 243 -12.43 -1.06 -4.87
CA ARG A 243 -11.69 -0.20 -5.82
C ARG A 243 -10.26 0.10 -5.36
N ARG A 244 -9.94 -0.08 -4.08
CA ARG A 244 -8.61 0.14 -3.47
C ARG A 244 -8.01 1.51 -3.79
N GLU A 245 -8.87 2.52 -3.90
CA GLU A 245 -8.42 3.89 -4.12
C GLU A 245 -7.89 4.52 -2.83
N ASN A 246 -6.88 5.37 -2.98
CA ASN A 246 -6.20 6.02 -1.85
C ASN A 246 -6.89 7.30 -1.37
N VAL A 247 -7.93 7.75 -2.08
CA VAL A 247 -8.76 8.89 -1.68
C VAL A 247 -9.68 8.51 -0.52
N SER A 248 -9.88 9.45 0.42
CA SER A 248 -10.84 9.26 1.52
C SER A 248 -12.27 9.43 1.01
N PRO A 249 -13.23 8.63 1.50
CA PRO A 249 -14.64 8.81 1.16
C PRO A 249 -15.19 10.12 1.72
N THR A 250 -16.03 10.78 0.94
CA THR A 250 -16.74 12.02 1.27
C THR A 250 -18.16 11.95 0.69
N ALA A 251 -19.04 12.86 1.12
CA ALA A 251 -20.40 12.93 0.57
C ALA A 251 -20.43 13.24 -0.94
N GLU A 252 -19.44 14.00 -1.45
CA GLU A 252 -19.35 14.35 -2.88
C GLU A 252 -18.91 13.16 -3.74
N LEU A 253 -17.97 12.36 -3.22
CA LEU A 253 -17.40 11.24 -3.96
C LEU A 253 -18.20 9.95 -3.84
N LEU A 254 -19.06 9.85 -2.82
CA LEU A 254 -19.92 8.68 -2.63
C LEU A 254 -20.96 8.59 -3.75
N LYS A 255 -20.84 7.56 -4.59
CA LYS A 255 -21.83 7.25 -5.61
C LYS A 255 -22.89 6.32 -5.02
N LEU A 256 -24.14 6.77 -5.01
CA LEU A 256 -25.30 5.96 -4.63
C LEU A 256 -26.11 5.62 -5.88
N GLY A 257 -26.66 4.41 -5.94
CA GLY A 257 -27.49 3.95 -7.07
C GLY A 257 -26.76 3.49 -8.33
N ALA A 258 -25.44 3.27 -8.31
CA ALA A 258 -24.72 2.66 -9.43
C ALA A 258 -24.71 1.14 -9.29
N SER A 259 -25.85 0.51 -9.60
CA SER A 259 -25.92 -0.92 -9.89
C SER A 259 -26.19 -1.08 -11.39
N ASP A 260 -25.13 -1.16 -12.19
CA ASP A 260 -25.16 -1.70 -13.56
C ASP A 260 -24.13 -2.83 -13.66
#